data_AF-A0A2E6AIB9-F1
#
_entry.id   AF-A0A2E6AIB9-F1
#
_cell.length_a   1.000
_cell.length_b   1.000
_cell.length_c   1.000
_cell.angle_alpha   90.00
_cell.angle_beta   90.00
_cell.angle_gamma   90.00
#
_symmetry.space_group_name_H-M   'P 1'
#
loop_
_entity.id
_entity.type
_entity.pdbx_description
1 polymer ?
#
loop_
_entity_poly.entity_id
_entity_poly.type
_entity_poly.pdbx_seq_one_letter_code
_entity_poly.pdbx_strand_id
1 'polypeptide(L)'
;DEIKKRSSDAEPFNSYTKSELVRNLQATLPPGFDTHTTRHYLIFHNTSREYARWCGGLYERLYRAFFNFWRREGLKLEEPDVLVALIFRDQSSYIAYAKPELGDAVTSIIGYYSLATNHITTFDLTGIDKVRRNNDRRGSIKHIRQILSRPEAERTVATVIHEATHQLAFNSGLQKRFADNPLWLSEGLAIYFESPDLSSQRGWRGIGELHPLRLRRLQSSLASRPSDSLFTMLTNDLRFRDTRQAEIAYAEAWALCYHLLRTQSDEFVDYMKTIGSKGYLSEDSPETRIRDFQGAFHENWQEIDAKFLRAIPSWR
;
A
#
# COMPACT_ATOMS: atom_id res chain seq x y z
N ASP A 1 -20.16 16.21 -10.62
CA ASP A 1 -19.22 16.06 -11.76
C ASP A 1 -17.98 16.91 -11.55
N GLU A 2 -16.90 16.28 -11.09
CA GLU A 2 -15.59 16.94 -10.90
C GLU A 2 -14.81 17.11 -12.22
N ILE A 3 -15.19 16.37 -13.27
CA ILE A 3 -14.55 16.41 -14.59
C ILE A 3 -15.19 17.48 -15.45
N LYS A 4 -14.45 18.57 -15.69
CA LYS A 4 -14.93 19.70 -16.50
C LYS A 4 -14.71 19.50 -18.00
N LYS A 5 -13.64 18.80 -18.41
CA LYS A 5 -13.28 18.58 -19.82
C LYS A 5 -12.30 17.40 -19.95
N ARG A 6 -12.40 16.65 -21.05
CA ARG A 6 -11.39 15.69 -21.51
C ARG A 6 -10.85 16.13 -22.87
N SER A 7 -9.54 16.02 -23.08
CA SER A 7 -8.89 16.25 -24.37
C SER A 7 -7.73 15.26 -24.53
N SER A 8 -7.35 15.01 -25.78
CA SER A 8 -6.13 14.28 -26.14
C SER A 8 -5.39 15.11 -27.18
N ASP A 9 -4.08 14.90 -27.25
CA ASP A 9 -3.22 15.43 -28.30
C ASP A 9 -2.50 14.25 -29.00
N ALA A 10 -1.76 14.57 -30.05
CA ALA A 10 -0.98 13.59 -30.80
C ALA A 10 0.46 13.47 -30.28
N GLU A 11 0.82 14.17 -29.19
CA GLU A 11 2.18 14.08 -28.65
C GLU A 11 2.34 12.76 -27.91
N PRO A 12 3.27 11.87 -28.33
CA PRO A 12 3.52 10.65 -27.59
C PRO A 12 4.11 11.00 -26.23
N PHE A 13 3.57 10.39 -25.17
CA PHE A 13 4.16 10.46 -23.85
C PHE A 13 5.56 9.86 -23.88
N ASN A 14 6.56 10.63 -23.47
CA ASN A 14 7.93 10.17 -23.29
C ASN A 14 8.31 10.24 -21.82
N SER A 15 8.54 9.09 -21.20
CA SER A 15 9.06 9.02 -19.84
C SER A 15 10.41 9.71 -19.75
N TYR A 16 10.60 10.51 -18.70
CA TYR A 16 11.94 11.01 -18.36
C TYR A 16 12.90 9.85 -18.06
N THR A 17 14.15 9.99 -18.48
CA THR A 17 15.24 9.14 -18.00
C THR A 17 15.43 9.32 -16.48
N LYS A 18 16.07 8.35 -15.80
CA LYS A 18 16.40 8.49 -14.38
C LYS A 18 17.18 9.77 -14.08
N SER A 19 18.13 10.15 -14.94
CA SER A 19 18.92 11.36 -14.75
C SER A 19 18.11 12.65 -14.90
N GLU A 20 17.14 12.66 -15.82
CA GLU A 20 16.19 13.79 -15.95
C GLU A 20 15.24 13.87 -14.77
N LEU A 21 14.70 12.74 -14.31
CA LEU A 21 13.88 12.68 -13.09
C LEU A 21 14.64 13.21 -11.89
N VAL A 22 15.90 12.81 -11.71
CA VAL A 22 16.75 13.31 -10.61
C VAL A 22 16.90 14.82 -10.68
N ARG A 23 17.29 15.37 -11.84
CA ARG A 23 17.48 16.83 -12.00
C ARG A 23 16.18 17.61 -11.75
N ASN A 24 15.08 17.19 -12.38
CA ASN A 24 13.80 17.89 -12.29
C ASN A 24 13.23 17.81 -10.87
N LEU A 25 13.23 16.63 -10.25
CA LEU A 25 12.63 16.46 -8.93
C LEU A 25 13.48 17.11 -7.83
N GLN A 26 14.81 16.99 -7.88
CA GLN A 26 15.70 17.70 -6.93
C GLN A 26 15.48 19.21 -6.92
N ALA A 27 15.22 19.83 -8.08
CA ALA A 27 14.96 21.26 -8.18
C ALA A 27 13.67 21.70 -7.46
N THR A 28 12.73 20.78 -7.24
CA THR A 28 11.45 21.06 -6.55
C THR A 28 11.48 20.71 -5.06
N LEU A 29 12.45 19.91 -4.63
CA LEU A 29 12.56 19.45 -3.24
C LEU A 29 13.26 20.50 -2.36
N PRO A 30 12.98 20.51 -1.04
CA PRO A 30 13.71 21.34 -0.10
C PRO A 30 15.23 21.08 -0.15
N PRO A 31 16.08 22.05 0.24
CA PRO A 31 17.52 21.85 0.30
C PRO A 31 17.92 20.66 1.20
N GLY A 32 19.05 20.02 0.86
CA GLY A 32 19.63 18.94 1.65
C GLY A 32 19.20 17.53 1.26
N PHE A 33 18.41 17.39 0.19
CA PHE A 33 18.11 16.09 -0.41
C PHE A 33 19.29 15.57 -1.24
N ASP A 34 19.62 14.30 -1.02
CA ASP A 34 20.50 13.46 -1.84
C ASP A 34 19.66 12.37 -2.51
N THR A 35 20.23 11.64 -3.47
CA THR A 35 19.55 10.57 -4.18
C THR A 35 20.27 9.23 -4.01
N HIS A 36 19.53 8.23 -3.56
CA HIS A 36 19.93 6.83 -3.63
C HIS A 36 19.19 6.13 -4.77
N THR A 37 19.93 5.61 -5.73
CA THR A 37 19.37 4.87 -6.88
C THR A 37 19.50 3.36 -6.68
N THR A 38 18.44 2.63 -7.00
CA THR A 38 18.42 1.17 -7.09
C THR A 38 18.06 0.74 -8.52
N ARG A 39 17.79 -0.55 -8.73
CA ARG A 39 17.41 -1.08 -10.04
C ARG A 39 16.09 -0.47 -10.51
N HIS A 40 15.08 -0.41 -9.66
CA HIS A 40 13.74 0.09 -10.01
C HIS A 40 13.37 1.42 -9.33
N TYR A 41 14.12 1.87 -8.31
CA TYR A 41 13.75 3.06 -7.53
C TYR A 41 14.76 4.21 -7.64
N LEU A 42 14.23 5.43 -7.59
CA LEU A 42 14.94 6.66 -7.20
C LEU A 42 14.43 7.11 -5.83
N ILE A 43 15.31 7.10 -4.85
CA ILE A 43 14.99 7.47 -3.47
C ILE A 43 15.65 8.81 -3.17
N PHE A 44 14.84 9.86 -3.07
CA PHE A 44 15.29 11.18 -2.68
C PHE A 44 15.17 11.27 -1.16
N HIS A 45 16.25 11.62 -0.48
CA HIS A 45 16.27 11.66 0.96
C HIS A 45 17.13 12.79 1.52
N ASN A 46 16.70 13.41 2.62
CA ASN A 46 17.56 14.29 3.44
C ASN A 46 17.93 13.65 4.79
N THR A 47 17.74 12.33 4.92
CA THR A 47 18.21 11.51 6.05
C THR A 47 19.55 10.79 5.76
N SER A 48 20.01 9.93 6.66
CA SER A 48 21.20 9.10 6.50
C SER A 48 21.14 8.22 5.24
N ARG A 49 22.28 8.11 4.55
CA ARG A 49 22.42 7.30 3.33
C ARG A 49 22.15 5.82 3.60
N GLU A 50 22.51 5.34 4.78
CA GLU A 50 22.30 3.97 5.22
C GLU A 50 20.81 3.64 5.38
N TYR A 51 20.02 4.57 5.94
CA TYR A 51 18.58 4.38 6.04
C TYR A 51 17.92 4.36 4.66
N ALA A 52 18.28 5.29 3.79
CA ALA A 52 17.79 5.30 2.40
C ALA A 52 18.15 4.02 1.63
N ARG A 53 19.38 3.51 1.81
CA ARG A 53 19.83 2.21 1.27
C ARG A 53 19.02 1.05 1.81
N TRP A 54 18.68 1.08 3.10
CA TRP A 54 17.87 0.04 3.71
C TRP A 54 16.43 0.04 3.17
N CYS A 55 15.78 1.21 3.05
CA CYS A 55 14.47 1.34 2.40
C CYS A 55 14.51 0.84 0.95
N GLY A 56 15.54 1.21 0.17
CA GLY A 56 15.71 0.69 -1.19
C GLY A 56 15.82 -0.84 -1.22
N GLY A 57 16.55 -1.44 -0.28
CA GLY A 57 16.62 -2.89 -0.15
C GLY A 57 15.29 -3.56 0.24
N LEU A 58 14.39 -2.86 0.94
CA LEU A 58 13.03 -3.34 1.19
C LEU A 58 12.17 -3.25 -0.07
N TYR A 59 12.14 -2.09 -0.73
CA TYR A 59 11.36 -1.88 -1.94
C TYR A 59 11.73 -2.88 -3.04
N GLU A 60 13.01 -3.15 -3.26
CA GLU A 60 13.49 -4.13 -4.24
C GLU A 60 13.14 -5.60 -3.88
N ARG A 61 12.92 -5.89 -2.59
CA ARG A 61 12.43 -7.20 -2.16
C ARG A 61 10.94 -7.34 -2.38
N LEU A 62 10.18 -6.32 -1.99
CA LEU A 62 8.75 -6.26 -2.24
C LEU A 62 8.46 -6.35 -3.72
N TYR A 63 9.12 -5.55 -4.56
CA TYR A 63 9.01 -5.59 -6.02
C TYR A 63 9.08 -7.02 -6.56
N ARG A 64 10.19 -7.72 -6.26
CA ARG A 64 10.39 -9.10 -6.75
C ARG A 64 9.30 -10.04 -6.26
N ALA A 65 8.93 -9.94 -4.99
CA ALA A 65 7.95 -10.84 -4.40
C ALA A 65 6.54 -10.57 -4.91
N PHE A 66 6.17 -9.30 -5.12
CA PHE A 66 4.91 -8.86 -5.71
C PHE A 66 4.70 -9.41 -7.12
N PHE A 67 5.66 -9.16 -8.03
CA PHE A 67 5.58 -9.69 -9.40
C PHE A 67 5.64 -11.21 -9.45
N ASN A 68 6.46 -11.84 -8.59
CA ASN A 68 6.49 -13.30 -8.51
C ASN A 68 5.17 -13.89 -7.98
N PHE A 69 4.50 -13.23 -7.04
CA PHE A 69 3.20 -13.64 -6.53
C PHE A 69 2.17 -13.65 -7.64
N TRP A 70 1.92 -12.50 -8.27
CA TRP A 70 0.90 -12.38 -9.31
C TRP A 70 1.17 -13.28 -10.52
N ARG A 71 2.43 -13.46 -10.90
CA ARG A 71 2.79 -14.42 -11.95
C ARG A 71 2.41 -15.86 -11.58
N ARG A 72 2.53 -16.26 -10.31
CA ARG A 72 2.10 -17.60 -9.86
C ARG A 72 0.59 -17.74 -9.83
N GLU A 73 -0.12 -16.68 -9.47
CA GLU A 73 -1.59 -16.61 -9.57
C GLU A 73 -2.08 -16.49 -11.03
N GLY A 74 -1.21 -16.56 -12.04
CA GLY A 74 -1.59 -16.51 -13.45
C GLY A 74 -1.89 -15.11 -13.99
N LEU A 75 -1.62 -14.05 -13.22
CA LEU A 75 -1.78 -12.66 -13.65
C LEU A 75 -0.42 -12.06 -14.03
N LYS A 76 -0.20 -11.83 -15.32
CA LYS A 76 0.99 -11.13 -15.82
C LYS A 76 0.80 -9.62 -15.69
N LEU A 77 1.62 -9.00 -14.86
CA LEU A 77 1.63 -7.56 -14.64
C LEU A 77 2.71 -6.85 -15.48
N GLU A 78 2.53 -5.55 -15.68
CA GLU A 78 3.50 -4.68 -16.34
C GLU A 78 4.56 -4.20 -15.34
N GLU A 79 5.83 -4.26 -15.72
CA GLU A 79 6.93 -3.78 -14.88
C GLU A 79 7.11 -2.26 -15.08
N PRO A 80 7.06 -1.44 -14.02
CA PRO A 80 7.27 0.00 -14.16
C PRO A 80 8.74 0.35 -14.44
N ASP A 81 8.96 1.36 -15.28
CA ASP A 81 10.31 1.82 -15.67
C ASP A 81 11.12 2.34 -14.48
N VAL A 82 10.53 3.27 -13.71
CA VAL A 82 11.14 3.92 -12.55
C VAL A 82 10.07 4.26 -11.52
N LEU A 83 10.33 3.91 -10.26
CA LEU A 83 9.51 4.26 -9.11
C LEU A 83 10.24 5.28 -8.23
N VAL A 84 9.49 6.14 -7.56
CA VAL A 84 10.07 7.25 -6.77
C VAL A 84 9.60 7.20 -5.32
N ALA A 85 10.54 7.41 -4.40
CA ALA A 85 10.25 7.56 -2.98
C ALA A 85 10.96 8.78 -2.39
N LEU A 86 10.28 9.50 -1.49
CA LEU A 86 10.77 10.63 -0.74
C LEU A 86 10.89 10.25 0.73
N ILE A 87 12.09 10.41 1.32
CA ILE A 87 12.37 10.08 2.72
C ILE A 87 12.92 11.31 3.44
N PHE A 88 12.06 11.94 4.23
CA PHE A 88 12.38 13.08 5.07
C PHE A 88 13.20 12.68 6.31
N ARG A 89 14.00 13.59 6.84
CA ARG A 89 14.84 13.34 8.03
C ARG A 89 14.07 13.19 9.33
N ASP A 90 12.90 13.82 9.42
CA ASP A 90 12.08 13.81 10.61
C ASP A 90 10.60 14.05 10.28
N GLN A 91 9.74 13.79 11.27
CA GLN A 91 8.30 13.96 11.15
C GLN A 91 7.91 15.40 10.84
N SER A 92 8.60 16.40 11.40
CA SER A 92 8.27 17.81 11.20
C SER A 92 8.44 18.24 9.75
N SER A 93 9.55 17.85 9.10
CA SER A 93 9.80 18.15 7.69
C SER A 93 8.87 17.38 6.75
N TYR A 94 8.52 16.14 7.11
CA TYR A 94 7.49 15.37 6.41
C TYR A 94 6.11 16.03 6.49
N ILE A 95 5.65 16.42 7.69
CA ILE A 95 4.37 17.09 7.88
C ILE A 95 4.34 18.40 7.08
N ALA A 96 5.41 19.19 7.13
CA ALA A 96 5.48 20.45 6.38
C ALA A 96 5.33 20.25 4.87
N TYR A 97 5.92 19.19 4.32
CA TYR A 97 5.83 18.86 2.89
C TYR A 97 4.46 18.30 2.51
N ALA A 98 3.88 17.42 3.33
CA ALA A 98 2.69 16.65 2.99
C ALA A 98 1.36 17.31 3.40
N LYS A 99 1.39 18.29 4.30
CA LYS A 99 0.19 19.03 4.75
C LYS A 99 -0.62 19.70 3.61
N PRO A 100 -0.01 20.25 2.54
CA PRO A 100 -0.78 20.79 1.40
C PRO A 100 -1.64 19.74 0.69
N GLU A 101 -1.22 18.47 0.68
CA GLU A 101 -1.95 17.38 0.02
C GLU A 101 -2.93 16.68 0.96
N LEU A 102 -2.51 16.40 2.20
CA LEU A 102 -3.27 15.57 3.14
C LEU A 102 -4.00 16.34 4.24
N GLY A 103 -3.81 17.66 4.31
CA GLY A 103 -4.34 18.47 5.40
C GLY A 103 -3.84 18.00 6.77
N ASP A 104 -4.69 18.04 7.78
CA ASP A 104 -4.31 17.68 9.16
C ASP A 104 -4.17 16.16 9.40
N ALA A 105 -4.67 15.33 8.47
CA ALA A 105 -4.55 13.86 8.54
C ALA A 105 -3.08 13.37 8.46
N VAL A 106 -2.18 14.20 7.90
CA VAL A 106 -0.73 13.92 7.83
C VAL A 106 -0.12 13.65 9.22
N THR A 107 -0.70 14.21 10.27
CA THR A 107 -0.17 14.09 11.64
C THR A 107 -0.37 12.69 12.23
N SER A 108 -1.31 11.90 11.71
CA SER A 108 -1.64 10.56 12.20
C SER A 108 -1.09 9.43 11.35
N ILE A 109 -0.41 9.72 10.23
CA ILE A 109 0.18 8.71 9.34
C ILE A 109 1.70 8.90 9.22
N ILE A 110 2.43 7.80 9.07
CA ILE A 110 3.91 7.80 9.02
C ILE A 110 4.47 7.73 7.59
N GLY A 111 3.59 7.61 6.60
CA GLY A 111 3.89 7.69 5.18
C GLY A 111 2.60 7.59 4.36
N TYR A 112 2.69 7.88 3.08
CA TYR A 112 1.59 7.72 2.12
C TYR A 112 2.12 7.57 0.70
N TYR A 113 1.34 6.90 -0.16
CA TYR A 113 1.49 6.95 -1.61
C TYR A 113 0.55 8.01 -2.22
N SER A 114 1.10 8.89 -3.06
CA SER A 114 0.34 9.94 -3.75
C SER A 114 -0.11 9.48 -5.13
N LEU A 115 -1.44 9.41 -5.34
CA LEU A 115 -2.00 9.20 -6.68
C LEU A 115 -1.66 10.33 -7.66
N ALA A 116 -1.44 11.55 -7.17
CA ALA A 116 -1.08 12.70 -8.00
C ALA A 116 0.37 12.59 -8.48
N THR A 117 1.31 12.53 -7.55
CA THR A 117 2.75 12.60 -7.86
C THR A 117 3.36 11.25 -8.21
N ASN A 118 2.66 10.14 -7.93
CA ASN A 118 3.21 8.78 -8.04
C ASN A 118 4.31 8.45 -7.02
N HIS A 119 4.46 9.24 -5.97
CA HIS A 119 5.55 9.10 -5.02
C HIS A 119 5.07 8.41 -3.73
N ILE A 120 5.92 7.55 -3.18
CA ILE A 120 5.86 7.21 -1.76
C ILE A 120 6.53 8.34 -1.00
N THR A 121 5.89 8.86 0.04
CA THR A 121 6.46 9.90 0.91
C THR A 121 6.43 9.45 2.35
N THR A 122 7.57 9.44 3.02
CA THR A 122 7.72 9.06 4.44
C THR A 122 8.90 9.81 5.07
N PHE A 123 9.25 9.50 6.31
CA PHE A 123 10.42 10.07 6.99
C PHE A 123 11.28 8.99 7.63
N ASP A 124 12.41 9.37 8.23
CA ASP A 124 13.28 8.47 8.95
C ASP A 124 12.67 8.08 10.29
N LEU A 125 12.21 6.84 10.33
CA LEU A 125 11.47 6.30 11.46
C LEU A 125 12.41 5.83 12.58
N THR A 126 13.73 5.77 12.35
CA THR A 126 14.73 5.45 13.40
C THR A 126 14.87 6.57 14.42
N GLY A 127 14.45 7.79 14.07
CA GLY A 127 14.44 8.94 14.97
C GLY A 127 13.24 9.01 15.93
N ILE A 128 12.22 8.16 15.76
CA ILE A 128 10.99 8.16 16.59
C ILE A 128 11.26 7.58 17.99
N ASP A 129 12.24 6.70 18.12
CA ASP A 129 12.64 6.15 19.41
C ASP A 129 13.29 7.23 20.29
N LYS A 130 12.53 7.71 21.30
CA LYS A 130 12.95 8.69 22.32
C LYS A 130 14.09 8.20 23.24
N VAL A 131 14.83 7.14 22.90
CA VAL A 131 16.01 6.72 23.66
C VAL A 131 17.16 7.67 23.32
N ARG A 132 17.12 8.84 23.97
CA ARG A 132 18.25 9.76 24.13
C ARG A 132 19.39 9.00 24.80
N ARG A 133 20.31 8.46 24.02
CA ARG A 133 21.69 8.26 24.45
C ARG A 133 22.61 9.13 23.61
N ASN A 134 23.23 10.08 24.30
CA ASN A 134 24.25 10.95 23.77
C ASN A 134 25.35 10.11 23.10
N ASN A 135 25.80 10.58 21.93
CA ASN A 135 27.11 10.29 21.31
C ASN A 135 27.40 9.01 20.51
N ASP A 136 26.43 8.18 20.09
CA ASP A 136 26.75 7.08 19.16
C ASP A 136 26.01 7.14 17.82
N ARG A 137 26.79 7.39 16.76
CA ARG A 137 26.56 7.09 15.33
C ARG A 137 25.11 6.79 14.90
N ARG A 138 24.27 7.83 14.90
CA ARG A 138 22.98 7.83 14.18
C ARG A 138 23.21 7.37 12.74
N GLY A 139 22.42 6.39 12.28
CA GLY A 139 22.44 5.92 10.90
C GLY A 139 23.34 4.72 10.58
N SER A 140 24.12 4.13 11.50
CA SER A 140 24.88 2.91 11.12
C SER A 140 23.94 1.73 10.79
N ILE A 141 24.31 0.88 9.82
CA ILE A 141 23.51 -0.31 9.44
C ILE A 141 23.23 -1.22 10.65
N LYS A 142 24.19 -1.35 11.58
CA LYS A 142 24.00 -2.14 12.81
C LYS A 142 22.92 -1.52 13.70
N HIS A 143 22.90 -0.20 13.83
CA HIS A 143 21.89 0.53 14.61
C HIS A 143 20.51 0.46 13.95
N ILE A 144 20.43 0.63 12.63
CA ILE A 144 19.19 0.45 11.86
C ILE A 144 18.62 -0.95 12.08
N ARG A 145 19.44 -1.99 11.91
CA ARG A 145 19.03 -3.38 12.18
C ARG A 145 18.55 -3.59 13.62
N GLN A 146 19.21 -2.96 14.59
CA GLN A 146 18.84 -3.07 16.01
C GLN A 146 17.51 -2.39 16.34
N ILE A 147 17.22 -1.22 15.76
CA ILE A 147 15.92 -0.55 15.92
C ILE A 147 14.84 -1.40 15.27
N LEU A 148 15.11 -1.89 14.06
CA LEU A 148 14.13 -2.64 13.28
C LEU A 148 13.90 -4.07 13.76
N SER A 149 14.79 -4.62 14.58
CA SER A 149 14.55 -5.89 15.28
C SER A 149 13.61 -5.75 16.49
N ARG A 150 13.18 -4.53 16.82
CA ARG A 150 12.25 -4.30 17.93
C ARG A 150 10.79 -4.47 17.48
N PRO A 151 9.90 -4.99 18.34
CA PRO A 151 8.47 -5.12 18.05
C PRO A 151 7.78 -3.79 17.67
N GLU A 152 8.30 -2.66 18.14
CA GLU A 152 7.73 -1.35 17.82
C GLU A 152 8.00 -0.93 16.36
N ALA A 153 9.10 -1.42 15.77
CA ALA A 153 9.46 -1.14 14.39
C ALA A 153 8.70 -2.00 13.36
N GLU A 154 7.95 -3.02 13.80
CA GLU A 154 7.14 -3.85 12.91
C GLU A 154 6.08 -3.02 12.18
N ARG A 155 5.37 -2.17 12.93
CA ARG A 155 4.34 -1.27 12.38
C ARG A 155 4.92 -0.29 11.37
N THR A 156 6.14 0.17 11.67
CA THR A 156 6.91 1.07 10.85
C THR A 156 7.31 0.44 9.50
N VAL A 157 7.87 -0.77 9.52
CA VAL A 157 8.21 -1.53 8.31
C VAL A 157 6.95 -1.88 7.53
N ALA A 158 5.88 -2.30 8.22
CA ALA A 158 4.59 -2.62 7.60
C ALA A 158 4.07 -1.44 6.80
N THR A 159 4.04 -0.21 7.35
CA THR A 159 3.61 0.97 6.59
C THR A 159 4.50 1.25 5.36
N VAL A 160 5.83 1.12 5.47
CA VAL A 160 6.72 1.31 4.31
C VAL A 160 6.41 0.30 3.20
N ILE A 161 6.09 -0.95 3.55
CA ILE A 161 5.68 -2.00 2.60
C ILE A 161 4.27 -1.73 2.06
N HIS A 162 3.35 -1.25 2.91
CA HIS A 162 1.99 -0.89 2.56
C HIS A 162 1.95 0.14 1.44
N GLU A 163 2.61 1.29 1.62
CA GLU A 163 2.64 2.35 0.62
C GLU A 163 3.36 1.92 -0.66
N ALA A 164 4.41 1.10 -0.52
CA ALA A 164 5.09 0.54 -1.68
C ALA A 164 4.24 -0.48 -2.44
N THR A 165 3.33 -1.18 -1.77
CA THR A 165 2.37 -2.08 -2.41
C THR A 165 1.36 -1.28 -3.24
N HIS A 166 0.81 -0.18 -2.70
CA HIS A 166 -0.02 0.74 -3.48
C HIS A 166 0.72 1.22 -4.72
N GLN A 167 1.96 1.72 -4.56
CA GLN A 167 2.75 2.19 -5.70
C GLN A 167 2.93 1.10 -6.77
N LEU A 168 3.27 -0.13 -6.39
CA LEU A 168 3.41 -1.23 -7.33
C LEU A 168 2.08 -1.57 -8.01
N ALA A 169 0.99 -1.68 -7.26
CA ALA A 169 -0.33 -2.02 -7.79
C ALA A 169 -0.80 -0.99 -8.84
N PHE A 170 -0.62 0.29 -8.55
CA PHE A 170 -1.02 1.39 -9.44
C PHE A 170 -0.10 1.63 -10.65
N ASN A 171 1.08 1.03 -10.67
CA ASN A 171 2.07 1.17 -11.74
C ASN A 171 2.34 -0.13 -12.51
N SER A 172 1.50 -1.15 -12.33
CA SER A 172 1.70 -2.47 -12.94
C SER A 172 0.49 -3.02 -13.69
N GLY A 173 -0.55 -2.20 -13.85
CA GLY A 173 -1.82 -2.58 -14.47
C GLY A 173 -2.76 -3.38 -13.55
N LEU A 174 -2.32 -3.73 -12.33
CA LEU A 174 -3.16 -4.40 -11.34
C LEU A 174 -4.31 -3.50 -10.88
N GLN A 175 -3.99 -2.25 -10.56
CA GLN A 175 -4.93 -1.17 -10.29
C GLN A 175 -4.57 0.02 -11.17
N LYS A 176 -5.54 0.91 -11.42
CA LYS A 176 -5.34 2.07 -12.29
C LYS A 176 -5.50 3.36 -11.51
N ARG A 177 -4.48 4.23 -11.51
CA ARG A 177 -4.56 5.53 -10.82
C ARG A 177 -5.77 6.31 -11.34
N PHE A 178 -6.47 6.98 -10.43
CA PHE A 178 -7.67 7.77 -10.74
C PHE A 178 -8.83 7.00 -11.37
N ALA A 179 -8.83 5.67 -11.38
CA ALA A 179 -10.01 4.88 -11.65
C ALA A 179 -10.75 4.55 -10.35
N ASP A 180 -11.99 4.06 -10.46
CA ASP A 180 -12.78 3.60 -9.31
C ASP A 180 -12.26 2.26 -8.76
N ASN A 181 -11.19 2.33 -7.96
CA ASN A 181 -10.65 1.16 -7.27
C ASN A 181 -11.31 1.07 -5.89
N PRO A 182 -12.08 0.02 -5.57
CA PRO A 182 -12.73 -0.09 -4.26
C PRO A 182 -11.70 -0.08 -3.12
N LEU A 183 -11.94 0.71 -2.07
CA LEU A 183 -10.94 0.85 -0.99
C LEU A 183 -10.70 -0.46 -0.24
N TRP A 184 -11.73 -1.30 -0.08
CA TRP A 184 -11.56 -2.61 0.56
C TRP A 184 -10.52 -3.47 -0.17
N LEU A 185 -10.46 -3.37 -1.50
CA LEU A 185 -9.54 -4.16 -2.30
C LEU A 185 -8.13 -3.57 -2.23
N SER A 186 -8.01 -2.25 -2.43
CA SER A 186 -6.71 -1.55 -2.40
C SER A 186 -6.02 -1.73 -1.06
N GLU A 187 -6.75 -1.49 0.03
CA GLU A 187 -6.23 -1.52 1.39
C GLU A 187 -6.05 -2.97 1.87
N GLY A 188 -7.00 -3.85 1.54
CA GLY A 188 -6.90 -5.27 1.87
C GLY A 188 -5.70 -5.94 1.22
N LEU A 189 -5.42 -5.63 -0.06
CA LEU A 189 -4.21 -6.09 -0.74
C LEU A 189 -2.94 -5.50 -0.14
N ALA A 190 -2.91 -4.19 0.13
CA ALA A 190 -1.75 -3.58 0.78
C ALA A 190 -1.39 -4.28 2.10
N ILE A 191 -2.39 -4.58 2.95
CA ILE A 191 -2.19 -5.31 4.21
C ILE A 191 -1.80 -6.78 3.97
N TYR A 192 -2.33 -7.41 2.91
CA TYR A 192 -1.95 -8.78 2.54
C TYR A 192 -0.45 -8.90 2.19
N PHE A 193 0.12 -7.88 1.52
CA PHE A 193 1.55 -7.82 1.21
C PHE A 193 2.42 -7.25 2.36
N GLU A 194 1.86 -6.40 3.23
CA GLU A 194 2.58 -5.83 4.37
C GLU A 194 2.92 -6.86 5.47
N SER A 195 2.14 -7.95 5.53
CA SER A 195 2.21 -8.97 6.59
C SER A 195 3.66 -9.44 6.81
N PRO A 196 4.29 -9.08 7.94
CA PRO A 196 5.72 -9.22 8.09
C PRO A 196 6.10 -10.59 8.66
N ASP A 197 7.09 -11.27 8.08
CA ASP A 197 7.84 -12.33 8.77
C ASP A 197 9.23 -11.83 9.20
N LEU A 198 9.31 -11.51 10.48
CA LEU A 198 10.49 -10.96 11.15
C LEU A 198 11.30 -12.03 11.88
N SER A 199 10.85 -13.29 11.90
CA SER A 199 11.68 -14.41 12.35
C SER A 199 12.86 -14.65 11.39
N SER A 200 12.76 -14.13 10.17
CA SER A 200 13.86 -14.09 9.22
C SER A 200 14.89 -13.01 9.58
N GLN A 201 16.19 -13.38 9.62
CA GLN A 201 17.31 -12.42 9.75
C GLN A 201 17.36 -11.34 8.64
N ARG A 202 16.46 -11.41 7.65
CA ARG A 202 16.32 -10.46 6.55
C ARG A 202 15.13 -9.51 6.74
N GLY A 203 14.22 -9.73 7.68
CA GLY A 203 13.17 -8.78 8.08
C GLY A 203 11.93 -8.70 7.18
N TRP A 204 11.69 -9.69 6.31
CA TRP A 204 10.42 -9.93 5.61
C TRP A 204 10.51 -11.27 4.84
N ARG A 205 9.62 -12.24 5.13
CA ARG A 205 9.52 -13.56 4.47
C ARG A 205 8.07 -14.09 4.48
N GLY A 206 7.25 -13.61 3.55
CA GLY A 206 5.94 -14.20 3.32
C GLY A 206 4.97 -13.14 2.85
N ILE A 207 4.37 -13.37 1.69
CA ILE A 207 3.20 -12.63 1.24
C ILE A 207 2.00 -13.47 1.67
N GLY A 208 0.98 -12.84 2.23
CA GLY A 208 -0.28 -13.54 2.51
C GLY A 208 -0.26 -14.44 3.74
N GLU A 209 0.67 -14.20 4.67
CA GLU A 209 0.62 -14.80 6.00
C GLU A 209 -0.54 -14.19 6.82
N LEU A 210 -0.96 -14.90 7.86
CA LEU A 210 -1.96 -14.37 8.79
C LEU A 210 -1.39 -13.13 9.50
N HIS A 211 -2.20 -12.07 9.59
CA HIS A 211 -1.84 -10.84 10.29
C HIS A 211 -2.48 -10.86 11.70
N PRO A 212 -1.75 -11.18 12.78
CA PRO A 212 -2.37 -11.49 14.08
C PRO A 212 -3.15 -10.30 14.68
N LEU A 213 -2.64 -9.08 14.53
CA LEU A 213 -3.32 -7.87 15.01
C LEU A 213 -4.64 -7.61 14.25
N ARG A 214 -4.66 -7.73 12.93
CA ARG A 214 -5.86 -7.56 12.10
C ARG A 214 -6.87 -8.68 12.36
N LEU A 215 -6.41 -9.92 12.48
CA LEU A 215 -7.25 -11.07 12.84
C LEU A 215 -7.93 -10.87 14.20
N ARG A 216 -7.18 -10.49 15.24
CA ARG A 216 -7.76 -10.20 16.56
C ARG A 216 -8.79 -9.07 16.50
N ARG A 217 -8.50 -8.01 15.74
CA ARG A 217 -9.44 -6.89 15.55
C ARG A 217 -10.73 -7.37 14.90
N LEU A 218 -10.64 -8.11 13.80
CA LEU A 218 -11.80 -8.69 13.12
C LEU A 218 -12.61 -9.60 14.05
N GLN A 219 -11.94 -10.56 14.71
CA GLN A 219 -12.59 -11.49 15.64
C GLN A 219 -13.35 -10.77 16.75
N SER A 220 -12.78 -9.68 17.28
CA SER A 220 -13.43 -8.86 18.31
C SER A 220 -14.68 -8.09 17.81
N SER A 221 -14.77 -7.80 16.51
CA SER A 221 -15.90 -7.08 15.92
C SER A 221 -17.01 -7.99 15.38
N LEU A 222 -16.78 -9.30 15.25
CA LEU A 222 -17.75 -10.23 14.66
C LEU A 222 -19.10 -10.25 15.38
N ALA A 223 -19.10 -10.13 16.70
CA ALA A 223 -20.32 -10.16 17.51
C ALA A 223 -21.28 -8.98 17.21
N SER A 224 -20.74 -7.86 16.74
CA SER A 224 -21.48 -6.64 16.39
C SER A 224 -21.47 -6.35 14.89
N ARG A 225 -21.03 -7.31 14.06
CA ARG A 225 -20.92 -7.11 12.62
C ARG A 225 -22.31 -7.09 11.98
N PRO A 226 -22.68 -6.02 11.24
CA PRO A 226 -23.96 -5.97 10.52
C PRO A 226 -24.08 -7.10 9.49
N SER A 227 -25.30 -7.58 9.25
CA SER A 227 -25.55 -8.65 8.25
C SER A 227 -25.32 -8.22 6.81
N ASP A 228 -25.31 -6.92 6.53
CA ASP A 228 -24.99 -6.30 5.24
C ASP A 228 -23.54 -5.76 5.18
N SER A 229 -22.67 -6.14 6.13
CA SER A 229 -21.31 -5.62 6.22
C SER A 229 -20.49 -5.87 4.96
N LEU A 230 -20.60 -7.06 4.34
CA LEU A 230 -19.91 -7.31 3.06
C LEU A 230 -20.51 -6.47 1.93
N PHE A 231 -21.85 -6.41 1.81
CA PHE A 231 -22.51 -5.62 0.79
C PHE A 231 -22.08 -4.15 0.84
N THR A 232 -22.14 -3.52 2.01
CA THR A 232 -21.69 -2.13 2.18
C THR A 232 -20.20 -1.95 1.93
N MET A 233 -19.38 -3.00 2.06
CA MET A 233 -17.92 -2.95 1.79
C MET A 233 -17.63 -2.93 0.32
N LEU A 234 -18.35 -3.78 -0.42
CA LEU A 234 -18.20 -3.91 -1.87
C LEU A 234 -18.75 -2.68 -2.59
N THR A 235 -19.81 -2.07 -2.06
CA THR A 235 -20.58 -1.04 -2.77
C THR A 235 -20.19 0.40 -2.46
N ASN A 236 -19.54 0.69 -1.32
CA ASN A 236 -19.11 2.05 -1.00
C ASN A 236 -17.91 2.10 -0.04
N ASP A 237 -17.29 3.26 0.03
CA ASP A 237 -16.04 3.48 0.74
C ASP A 237 -16.21 4.21 2.09
N LEU A 238 -17.45 4.39 2.57
CA LEU A 238 -17.76 5.28 3.70
C LEU A 238 -17.04 4.87 4.99
N ARG A 239 -16.97 3.57 5.30
CA ARG A 239 -16.34 3.07 6.53
C ARG A 239 -14.82 3.21 6.57
N PHE A 240 -14.17 3.33 5.41
CA PHE A 240 -12.74 3.60 5.31
C PHE A 240 -12.43 5.10 5.55
N ARG A 241 -13.41 5.98 5.33
CA ARG A 241 -13.31 7.43 5.54
C ARG A 241 -13.72 7.88 6.94
N ASP A 242 -14.43 7.04 7.71
CA ASP A 242 -14.73 7.28 9.12
C ASP A 242 -13.58 6.76 10.00
N THR A 243 -12.83 7.66 10.65
CA THR A 243 -11.68 7.32 11.50
C THR A 243 -12.04 6.37 12.65
N ARG A 244 -13.31 6.32 13.09
CA ARG A 244 -13.77 5.40 14.14
C ARG A 244 -13.98 3.98 13.63
N GLN A 245 -14.20 3.82 12.33
CA GLN A 245 -14.51 2.52 11.69
C GLN A 245 -13.36 1.99 10.84
N ALA A 246 -12.45 2.85 10.39
CA ALA A 246 -11.36 2.52 9.47
C ALA A 246 -10.52 1.32 9.94
N GLU A 247 -10.19 1.25 11.23
CA GLU A 247 -9.41 0.13 11.79
C GLU A 247 -10.08 -1.25 11.64
N ILE A 248 -11.41 -1.31 11.80
CA ILE A 248 -12.19 -2.53 11.60
C ILE A 248 -12.38 -2.79 10.11
N ALA A 249 -12.65 -1.74 9.32
CA ALA A 249 -12.78 -1.82 7.88
C ALA A 249 -11.52 -2.40 7.22
N TYR A 250 -10.34 -1.95 7.61
CA TYR A 250 -9.05 -2.49 7.16
C TYR A 250 -8.84 -3.94 7.58
N ALA A 251 -9.23 -4.30 8.80
CA ALA A 251 -9.13 -5.69 9.27
C ALA A 251 -10.04 -6.64 8.46
N GLU A 252 -11.27 -6.21 8.17
CA GLU A 252 -12.21 -7.00 7.36
C GLU A 252 -11.80 -7.06 5.88
N ALA A 253 -11.32 -5.95 5.31
CA ALA A 253 -10.79 -5.86 3.96
C ALA A 253 -9.61 -6.82 3.72
N TRP A 254 -8.62 -6.79 4.63
CA TRP A 254 -7.51 -7.73 4.63
C TRP A 254 -7.99 -9.18 4.71
N ALA A 255 -8.89 -9.47 5.65
CA ALA A 255 -9.39 -10.81 5.87
C ALA A 255 -10.17 -11.36 4.66
N LEU A 256 -10.94 -10.50 3.98
CA LEU A 256 -11.62 -10.87 2.75
C LEU A 256 -10.61 -11.18 1.64
N CYS A 257 -9.61 -10.33 1.42
CA CYS A 257 -8.54 -10.60 0.45
C CYS A 257 -7.80 -11.91 0.78
N TYR A 258 -7.44 -12.10 2.06
CA TYR A 258 -6.81 -13.33 2.54
C TYR A 258 -7.67 -14.57 2.29
N HIS A 259 -8.98 -14.48 2.53
CA HIS A 259 -9.90 -15.59 2.28
C HIS A 259 -9.97 -15.91 0.79
N LEU A 260 -10.33 -14.93 -0.03
CA LEU A 260 -10.59 -15.12 -1.46
C LEU A 260 -9.33 -15.57 -2.21
N LEU A 261 -8.15 -15.00 -1.93
CA LEU A 261 -6.90 -15.44 -2.55
C LEU A 261 -6.52 -16.89 -2.19
N ARG A 262 -7.09 -17.47 -1.14
CA ARG A 262 -6.80 -18.86 -0.72
C ARG A 262 -7.87 -19.86 -1.16
N THR A 263 -9.09 -19.41 -1.37
CA THR A 263 -10.23 -20.28 -1.66
C THR A 263 -10.74 -20.14 -3.10
N GLN A 264 -10.49 -19.01 -3.73
CA GLN A 264 -11.05 -18.57 -5.02
C GLN A 264 -10.03 -17.68 -5.76
N SER A 265 -8.79 -18.16 -5.90
CA SER A 265 -7.68 -17.37 -6.46
C SER A 265 -7.91 -16.97 -7.92
N ASP A 266 -8.45 -17.89 -8.72
CA ASP A 266 -8.69 -17.67 -10.15
C ASP A 266 -9.78 -16.61 -10.35
N GLU A 267 -10.87 -16.69 -9.58
CA GLU A 267 -11.95 -15.69 -9.57
C GLU A 267 -11.46 -14.33 -9.05
N PHE A 268 -10.60 -14.32 -8.03
CA PHE A 268 -9.98 -13.09 -7.54
C PHE A 268 -9.13 -12.44 -8.64
N VAL A 269 -8.38 -13.23 -9.40
CA VAL A 269 -7.58 -12.74 -10.54
C VAL A 269 -8.48 -12.18 -11.64
N ASP A 270 -9.61 -12.80 -11.93
CA ASP A 270 -10.59 -12.27 -12.89
C ASP A 270 -11.24 -10.97 -12.40
N TYR A 271 -11.50 -10.86 -11.10
CA TYR A 271 -11.91 -9.59 -10.50
C TYR A 271 -10.82 -8.52 -10.64
N MET A 272 -9.55 -8.85 -10.39
CA MET A 272 -8.43 -7.91 -10.59
C MET A 272 -8.30 -7.43 -12.04
N LYS A 273 -8.51 -8.32 -13.03
CA LYS A 273 -8.53 -7.92 -14.45
C LYS A 273 -9.67 -6.93 -14.74
N THR A 274 -10.84 -7.16 -14.15
CA THR A 274 -11.99 -6.24 -14.24
C THR A 274 -11.63 -4.87 -13.67
N ILE A 275 -11.07 -4.82 -12.46
CA ILE A 275 -10.61 -3.57 -11.81
C ILE A 275 -9.54 -2.85 -12.65
N GLY A 276 -8.51 -3.57 -13.14
CA GLY A 276 -7.45 -2.99 -13.97
C GLY A 276 -7.96 -2.45 -15.31
N SER A 277 -9.09 -2.96 -15.81
CA SER A 277 -9.71 -2.53 -17.05
C SER A 277 -10.53 -1.23 -16.92
N LYS A 278 -10.87 -0.79 -15.70
CA LYS A 278 -11.70 0.41 -15.47
C LYS A 278 -11.15 1.67 -16.12
N GLY A 279 -12.03 2.60 -16.46
CA GLY A 279 -11.67 3.86 -17.10
C GLY A 279 -10.97 4.84 -16.15
N TYR A 280 -10.10 5.70 -16.68
CA TYR A 280 -9.58 6.83 -15.90
C TYR A 280 -10.69 7.83 -15.58
N LEU A 281 -10.69 8.31 -14.34
CA LEU A 281 -11.68 9.24 -13.80
C LEU A 281 -13.10 8.72 -14.01
N SER A 282 -13.31 7.42 -13.80
CA SER A 282 -14.64 6.82 -13.71
C SER A 282 -15.08 6.75 -12.26
N GLU A 283 -16.39 6.86 -12.04
CA GLU A 283 -17.04 6.57 -10.76
C GLU A 283 -18.07 5.49 -11.02
N ASP A 284 -17.98 4.38 -10.29
CA ASP A 284 -18.92 3.29 -10.44
C ASP A 284 -20.06 3.44 -9.43
N SER A 285 -21.26 3.10 -9.88
CA SER A 285 -22.40 3.00 -8.97
C SER A 285 -22.26 1.78 -8.06
N PRO A 286 -22.92 1.77 -6.89
CA PRO A 286 -23.04 0.58 -6.03
C PRO A 286 -23.42 -0.69 -6.81
N GLU A 287 -24.36 -0.58 -7.75
CA GLU A 287 -24.86 -1.68 -8.58
C GLU A 287 -23.81 -2.18 -9.57
N THR A 288 -22.92 -1.31 -10.04
CA THR A 288 -21.82 -1.68 -10.92
C THR A 288 -20.74 -2.42 -10.13
N ARG A 289 -20.31 -1.88 -8.98
CA ARG A 289 -19.32 -2.55 -8.11
C ARG A 289 -19.76 -3.96 -7.69
N ILE A 290 -21.03 -4.13 -7.29
CA ILE A 290 -21.53 -5.44 -6.90
C ILE A 290 -21.67 -6.40 -8.09
N ARG A 291 -22.07 -5.90 -9.26
CA ARG A 291 -22.17 -6.70 -10.49
C ARG A 291 -20.79 -7.20 -10.92
N ASP A 292 -19.77 -6.34 -10.90
CA ASP A 292 -18.40 -6.70 -11.26
C ASP A 292 -17.86 -7.78 -10.32
N PHE A 293 -18.10 -7.63 -9.01
CA PHE A 293 -17.69 -8.61 -8.01
C PHE A 293 -18.40 -9.96 -8.22
N GLN A 294 -19.73 -9.98 -8.25
CA GLN A 294 -20.49 -11.23 -8.45
C GLN A 294 -20.24 -11.86 -9.83
N GLY A 295 -19.96 -11.05 -10.85
CA GLY A 295 -19.61 -11.51 -12.18
C GLY A 295 -18.30 -12.29 -12.21
N ALA A 296 -17.30 -11.85 -11.44
CA ALA A 296 -16.01 -12.52 -11.33
C ALA A 296 -16.05 -13.76 -10.42
N PHE A 297 -16.75 -13.70 -9.29
CA PHE A 297 -16.80 -14.81 -8.33
C PHE A 297 -17.87 -15.86 -8.61
N HIS A 298 -18.76 -15.62 -9.57
CA HIS A 298 -19.86 -16.52 -9.96
C HIS A 298 -20.78 -16.91 -8.79
N GLU A 299 -20.81 -16.11 -7.74
CA GLU A 299 -21.59 -16.29 -6.52
C GLU A 299 -22.22 -14.95 -6.12
N ASN A 300 -23.34 -15.00 -5.41
CA ASN A 300 -23.85 -13.78 -4.79
C ASN A 300 -23.04 -13.43 -3.53
N TRP A 301 -23.08 -12.16 -3.14
CA TRP A 301 -22.28 -11.70 -2.01
C TRP A 301 -22.70 -12.38 -0.69
N GLN A 302 -23.96 -12.78 -0.53
CA GLN A 302 -24.43 -13.46 0.68
C GLN A 302 -23.78 -14.85 0.84
N GLU A 303 -23.64 -15.59 -0.25
CA GLU A 303 -22.96 -16.89 -0.27
C GLU A 303 -21.48 -16.76 0.09
N ILE A 304 -20.80 -15.77 -0.50
CA ILE A 304 -19.41 -15.44 -0.18
C ILE A 304 -19.29 -15.01 1.29
N ASP A 305 -20.17 -14.16 1.79
CA ASP A 305 -20.15 -13.72 3.19
C ASP A 305 -20.33 -14.89 4.16
N ALA A 306 -21.26 -15.80 3.86
CA ALA A 306 -21.49 -16.99 4.68
C ALA A 306 -20.27 -17.93 4.68
N LYS A 307 -19.60 -18.12 3.54
CA LYS A 307 -18.35 -18.91 3.45
C LYS A 307 -17.20 -18.24 4.21
N PHE A 308 -17.05 -16.93 4.03
CA PHE A 308 -16.06 -16.10 4.72
C PHE A 308 -16.22 -16.19 6.24
N LEU A 309 -17.41 -15.93 6.76
CA LEU A 309 -17.69 -15.99 8.21
C LEU A 309 -17.49 -17.38 8.80
N ARG A 310 -17.84 -18.45 8.07
CA ARG A 310 -17.59 -19.84 8.50
C ARG A 310 -16.10 -20.18 8.57
N ALA A 311 -15.27 -19.54 7.74
CA ALA A 311 -13.83 -19.82 7.70
C ALA A 311 -13.06 -19.16 8.87
N ILE A 312 -13.45 -17.96 9.30
CA ILE A 312 -12.70 -17.16 10.29
C ILE A 312 -12.34 -17.92 11.59
N PRO A 313 -13.24 -18.71 12.22
CA PRO A 313 -12.90 -19.42 13.46
C PRO A 313 -11.76 -20.44 13.32
N SER A 314 -11.45 -20.89 12.10
CA SER A 314 -10.37 -21.85 11.82
C SER A 314 -8.99 -21.20 11.69
N TRP A 315 -8.92 -19.87 11.53
CA TRP A 315 -7.67 -19.15 11.34
C TRP A 315 -6.95 -18.97 12.67
N ARG A 316 -5.76 -19.53 12.80
CA ARG A 316 -4.91 -19.49 14.00
C ARG A 316 -3.46 -19.34 13.60
#